data_AF-A0A2V8NIM2-F1
#
_entry.id   AF-A0A2V8NIM2-F1
#
_cell.length_a   1.000
_cell.length_b   1.000
_cell.length_c   1.000
_cell.angle_alpha   90.00
_cell.angle_beta   90.00
_cell.angle_gamma   90.00
#
_symmetry.space_group_name_H-M   'P 1'
#
loop_
_entity.id
_entity.type
_entity.pdbx_description
1 polymer ?
#
loop_
_entity_poly.entity_id
_entity_poly.type
_entity_poly.pdbx_seq_one_letter_code
_entity_poly.pdbx_strand_id
1 'polypeptide(L)' 'MNHTITLIPGDGIGPEVSSAVVRVIEATGVSIDWETHYAG' A
#
# COMPACT_ATOMS: atom_id res chain seq x y z
N MET A 1 -12.72 7.69 10.81
CA MET A 1 -11.86 8.64 10.06
C MET A 1 -10.89 7.82 9.25
N ASN A 2 -10.68 8.16 7.98
CA ASN A 2 -9.74 7.44 7.12
C ASN A 2 -8.32 7.95 7.39
N HIS A 3 -7.33 7.05 7.49
CA HIS A 3 -5.93 7.44 7.55
C HIS A 3 -5.37 7.53 6.13
N THR A 4 -4.87 8.69 5.71
CA THR A 4 -4.18 8.81 4.42
C THR A 4 -2.75 8.31 4.56
N ILE A 5 -2.38 7.32 3.75
CA ILE A 5 -1.06 6.70 3.75
C ILE A 5 -0.50 6.73 2.34
N THR A 6 0.70 7.28 2.20
CA THR A 6 1.45 7.26 0.94
C THR A 6 2.07 5.86 0.74
N LEU A 7 1.68 5.19 -0.34
CA LEU A 7 2.28 3.93 -0.77
C LEU A 7 3.32 4.21 -1.85
N ILE A 8 4.58 3.85 -1.59
CA ILE A 8 5.65 3.90 -2.58
C ILE A 8 6.08 2.47 -2.89
N PRO A 9 5.64 1.87 -4.01
CA PRO A 9 6.07 0.53 -4.40
C PRO A 9 7.58 0.52 -4.68
N GLY A 10 8.27 -0.53 -4.22
CA GLY A 10 9.67 -0.75 -4.59
C GLY A 10 9.82 -1.31 -6.00
N ASP A 11 11.07 -1.47 -6.45
CA ASP A 11 11.41 -2.04 -7.76
C ASP A 11 11.58 -3.57 -7.74
N GLY A 12 11.76 -4.18 -8.93
CA GLY A 12 11.92 -5.62 -9.07
C GLY A 12 10.67 -6.37 -8.63
N ILE A 13 10.77 -7.17 -7.55
CA ILE A 13 9.60 -7.85 -6.93
C ILE A 13 8.79 -6.91 -6.02
N GLY A 14 9.24 -5.67 -5.81
CA GLY A 14 8.63 -4.69 -4.93
C GLY A 14 7.13 -4.46 -5.16
N PRO A 15 6.62 -4.32 -6.40
CA PRO A 15 5.19 -4.08 -6.63
C PRO A 15 4.31 -5.25 -6.19
N GLU A 16 4.77 -6.49 -6.38
CA GLU A 16 4.06 -7.70 -5.96
C GLU A 16 3.98 -7.78 -4.42
N VAL A 17 5.10 -7.54 -3.75
CA VAL A 17 5.20 -7.55 -2.29
C VAL A 17 4.35 -6.44 -1.68
N SER A 18 4.46 -5.21 -2.18
CA SER A 18 3.64 -4.07 -1.73
C SER A 18 2.14 -4.35 -1.89
N SER A 19 1.72 -4.91 -3.02
CA SER A 19 0.32 -5.30 -3.24
C SER A 19 -0.16 -6.37 -2.25
N ALA A 20 0.68 -7.35 -1.93
CA ALA A 20 0.36 -8.36 -0.91
C ALA A 20 0.20 -7.74 0.48
N VAL A 21 1.06 -6.81 0.86
CA VAL A 21 0.97 -6.08 2.14
C VAL A 21 -0.31 -5.25 2.22
N VAL A 22 -0.70 -4.55 1.15
CA VAL A 22 -1.96 -3.80 1.11
C VAL A 22 -3.14 -4.72 1.41
N ARG A 23 -3.22 -5.91 0.80
CA ARG A 23 -4.29 -6.89 1.07
C ARG A 23 -4.31 -7.38 2.52
N VAL A 24 -3.13 -7.60 3.11
CA VAL A 24 -3.01 -8.00 4.53
C VAL A 24 -3.55 -6.89 5.43
N ILE A 25 -3.23 -5.64 5.13
CA ILE A 25 -3.71 -4.48 5.91
C ILE A 25 -5.22 -4.30 5.73
N GLU A 26 -5.75 -4.42 4.52
CA GLU A 26 -7.21 -4.35 4.26
C GLU A 26 -7.98 -5.44 5.03
N ALA A 27 -7.42 -6.64 5.16
CA ALA A 27 -8.01 -7.73 5.93
C ALA A 27 -8.16 -7.42 7.43
N THR A 28 -7.45 -6.42 7.96
CA THR A 28 -7.60 -5.96 9.35
C THR A 28 -8.85 -5.11 9.57
N GLY A 29 -9.51 -4.64 8.51
CA GLY A 29 -10.67 -3.75 8.57
C GLY A 29 -10.33 -2.29 8.91
N VAL A 30 -9.04 -1.93 8.96
CA VAL A 30 -8.64 -0.53 9.14
C VAL A 30 -9.00 0.29 7.91
N SER A 31 -9.52 1.50 8.14
CA SER A 31 -9.92 2.42 7.08
C SER A 31 -8.69 3.24 6.65
N ILE A 32 -8.15 2.96 5.46
CA ILE A 32 -7.00 3.67 4.87
C ILE A 32 -7.39 4.29 3.52
N ASP A 33 -6.85 5.48 3.25
CA ASP A 33 -6.80 6.08 1.92
C ASP A 33 -5.40 5.92 1.36
N TRP A 34 -5.24 5.17 0.27
CA TRP A 34 -3.94 4.88 -0.31
C TRP A 34 -3.58 5.93 -1.36
N GLU A 35 -2.54 6.71 -1.10
CA GLU A 35 -1.94 7.62 -2.06
C GLU A 35 -0.71 6.96 -2.69
N THR A 36 -0.87 6.36 -3.87
CA THR A 36 0.23 5.60 -4.50
C THR A 36 1.12 6.50 -5.35
N HIS A 37 2.43 6.46 -5.11
CA HIS A 37 3.46 7.16 -5.88
C HIS A 37 4.56 6.20 -6.31
N TYR A 38 5.06 6.36 -7.54
CA TYR A 38 6.21 5.59 -8.03
C TYR A 38 7.47 6.45 -7.87
N ALA A 39 8.49 5.90 -7.21
CA ALA A 39 9.75 6.61 -6.94
C ALA A 39 10.84 6.38 -8.01
N GLY A 40 10.52 5.63 -9.07
CA GLY A 40 11.41 5.32 -10.19
C GLY A 40 11.60 6.47 -11.16
#